data_AF-A0A1G2X6X9-F1
#
_entry.id   AF-A0A1G2X6X9-F1
#
_cell.length_a   1.000
_cell.length_b   1.000
_cell.length_c   1.000
_cell.angle_alpha   90.00
_cell.angle_beta   90.00
_cell.angle_gamma   90.00
#
_symmetry.space_group_name_H-M   'P 1'
#
loop_
_entity.id
_entity.type
_entity.pdbx_description
1 polymer ?
#
loop_
_entity_poly.entity_id
_entity_poly.type
_entity_poly.pdbx_seq_one_letter_code
_entity_poly.pdbx_strand_id
1 'polypeptide(L)'
;MYAIIAGWVFWNGGAELLAPADPASNFLARPEWYFLFLFELLKYCQGNFLIVGTVIIPTLAVIFLFVLPFIDINPSKYPSKRIPFFSAVFSGLVAVVALTTIAVYHDSHDIHIQHQKEDLEKQAARAMKLAARGIPPQGGTSIFLNDPVFLGEKIFKEGCVGCHKLKGDGGENGPDFTNFGSREWVSGLLKNPKDAKYFKESGVMPPVSLPYESLLDMTEFLLSQSGDLLNKNNDRIESGKDLVLKGNCVICHPFGDKDAKKMAPNLTGYLSETWLKEFIRNPADLKFYGARNKMPGFDKFSERELDALVQYLLTLSRDRILVSEKDGEKRPYLFGLSSPRTMTDFKNSSFVILQTGLETTKRKSM
;
A
#
# COMPACT_ATOMS: atom_id res chain seq x y z
N MET A 1 39.63 11.70 -22.29
CA MET A 1 38.77 10.50 -22.13
C MET A 1 38.50 10.20 -20.66
N TYR A 2 39.49 9.79 -19.86
CA TYR A 2 39.27 9.44 -18.44
C TYR A 2 38.67 10.58 -17.59
N ALA A 3 39.06 11.83 -17.81
CA ALA A 3 38.47 12.98 -17.12
C ALA A 3 36.99 13.23 -17.51
N ILE A 4 36.61 12.90 -18.74
CA ILE A 4 35.23 13.01 -19.24
C ILE A 4 34.38 11.91 -18.61
N ILE A 5 34.91 10.68 -18.57
CA ILE A 5 34.26 9.53 -17.92
C ILE A 5 34.10 9.81 -16.42
N ALA A 6 35.15 10.26 -15.75
CA ALA A 6 35.09 10.62 -14.34
C ALA A 6 34.06 11.73 -14.09
N GLY A 7 34.09 12.81 -14.88
CA GLY A 7 33.11 13.89 -14.78
C GLY A 7 31.67 13.40 -14.98
N TRP A 8 31.44 12.50 -15.93
CA TRP A 8 30.13 11.89 -16.17
C TRP A 8 29.68 10.99 -15.01
N VAL A 9 30.57 10.19 -14.42
CA VAL A 9 30.26 9.34 -13.26
C VAL A 9 29.93 10.19 -12.03
N PHE A 10 30.68 11.26 -11.76
CA PHE A 10 30.40 12.18 -10.67
C PHE A 10 29.06 12.89 -10.84
N TRP A 11 28.71 13.28 -12.08
CA TRP A 11 27.43 13.91 -12.38
C TRP A 11 26.25 12.97 -12.20
N ASN A 12 26.40 11.69 -12.56
CA ASN A 12 25.34 10.68 -12.48
C ASN A 12 25.28 9.96 -11.11
N GLY A 13 26.10 10.35 -10.13
CA GLY A 13 26.03 9.80 -8.78
C GLY A 13 26.62 8.39 -8.62
N GLY A 14 27.48 7.95 -9.54
CA GLY A 14 28.14 6.65 -9.47
C GLY A 14 27.35 5.50 -10.12
N ALA A 15 27.55 4.28 -9.62
CA ALA A 15 26.85 3.09 -10.10
C ALA A 15 25.40 3.08 -9.59
N GLU A 16 24.47 2.61 -10.44
CA GLU A 16 23.05 2.50 -10.07
C GLU A 16 22.87 1.52 -8.90
N LEU A 17 22.28 2.01 -7.80
CA LEU A 17 21.90 1.19 -6.66
C LEU A 17 20.49 0.65 -6.88
N LEU A 18 20.40 -0.52 -7.52
CA LEU A 18 19.13 -1.20 -7.74
C LEU A 18 18.54 -1.75 -6.43
N ALA A 19 17.26 -2.12 -6.49
CA ALA A 19 16.62 -2.86 -5.41
C ALA A 19 17.40 -4.17 -5.12
N PRO A 20 17.40 -4.66 -3.88
CA PRO A 20 18.02 -5.93 -3.54
C PRO A 20 17.45 -7.07 -4.38
N ALA A 21 18.31 -8.02 -4.76
CA ALA A 21 17.87 -9.21 -5.47
C ALA A 21 16.99 -10.08 -4.55
N ASP A 22 15.75 -10.34 -4.97
CA ASP A 22 14.85 -11.31 -4.34
C ASP A 22 14.62 -12.51 -5.27
N PRO A 23 15.19 -13.69 -4.97
CA PRO A 23 15.05 -14.88 -5.79
C PRO A 23 13.63 -15.49 -5.79
N ALA A 24 12.77 -15.08 -4.84
CA ALA A 24 11.37 -15.51 -4.79
C ALA A 24 10.43 -14.59 -5.61
N SER A 25 10.93 -13.45 -6.08
CA SER A 25 10.13 -12.49 -6.84
C SER A 25 10.03 -12.86 -8.32
N ASN A 26 8.87 -12.62 -8.94
CA ASN A 26 8.68 -12.73 -10.39
C ASN A 26 9.28 -11.52 -11.12
N PHE A 27 10.59 -11.35 -11.00
CA PHE A 27 11.34 -10.27 -11.64
C PHE A 27 11.41 -10.50 -13.16
N LEU A 28 10.91 -9.54 -13.96
CA LEU A 28 11.15 -9.57 -15.41
C LEU A 28 12.59 -9.15 -15.67
N ALA A 29 13.48 -10.13 -15.87
CA ALA A 29 14.87 -9.90 -16.18
C ALA A 29 15.03 -9.22 -17.55
N ARG A 30 14.99 -7.88 -17.55
CA ARG A 30 15.35 -7.06 -18.70
C ARG A 30 16.87 -6.86 -18.71
N PRO A 31 17.54 -7.08 -19.84
CA PRO A 31 18.96 -6.78 -19.92
C PRO A 31 19.17 -5.27 -19.91
N GLU A 32 20.37 -4.90 -19.48
CA GLU A 32 20.93 -3.56 -19.58
C GLU A 32 20.92 -2.96 -21.00
N TRP A 33 21.01 -1.63 -21.06
CA TRP A 33 20.78 -0.83 -22.27
C TRP A 33 21.61 -1.26 -23.49
N TYR A 34 22.82 -1.79 -23.28
CA TYR A 34 23.73 -2.22 -24.35
C TYR A 34 23.36 -3.57 -24.97
N PHE A 35 22.45 -4.34 -24.37
CA PHE A 35 21.95 -5.61 -24.92
C PHE A 35 20.48 -5.54 -25.38
N LEU A 36 19.83 -4.38 -25.26
CA LEU A 36 18.41 -4.22 -25.65
C LEU A 36 18.16 -4.54 -27.13
N PHE A 37 19.07 -4.14 -28.04
CA PHE A 37 18.93 -4.44 -29.46
C PHE A 37 18.92 -5.95 -29.74
N LEU A 38 19.74 -6.71 -29.02
CA LEU A 38 19.84 -8.15 -29.17
C LEU A 38 18.59 -8.82 -28.58
N PHE A 39 18.16 -8.36 -27.41
CA PHE A 39 16.93 -8.82 -26.79
C PHE A 39 15.72 -8.65 -27.72
N GLU A 40 15.60 -7.48 -28.35
CA GLU A 40 14.53 -7.18 -29.29
C GLU A 40 14.65 -8.02 -30.57
N LEU A 41 15.86 -8.21 -31.12
CA LEU A 41 16.12 -9.11 -32.25
C LEU A 41 15.65 -10.54 -31.95
N LEU A 42 15.96 -11.05 -30.75
CA LEU A 42 15.62 -12.41 -30.34
C LEU A 42 14.11 -12.65 -30.22
N LYS A 43 13.31 -11.60 -29.99
CA LYS A 43 11.84 -11.72 -30.06
C LYS A 43 11.34 -12.10 -31.45
N TYR A 44 12.03 -11.65 -32.51
CA TYR A 44 11.69 -12.01 -33.89
C TYR A 44 12.26 -13.37 -34.31
N CYS A 45 13.31 -13.85 -33.62
CA CYS A 45 13.99 -15.11 -33.93
C CYS A 45 13.53 -16.29 -33.04
N GLN A 46 12.26 -16.34 -32.64
CA GLN A 46 11.75 -17.44 -31.79
C GLN A 46 11.65 -18.78 -32.55
N GLY A 47 11.83 -19.90 -31.84
CA GLY A 47 11.76 -21.25 -32.40
C GLY A 47 12.99 -21.62 -33.23
N ASN A 48 12.79 -22.15 -34.44
CA ASN A 48 13.87 -22.67 -35.30
C ASN A 48 14.88 -21.58 -35.76
N PHE A 49 14.51 -20.30 -35.68
CA PHE A 49 15.38 -19.19 -36.08
C PHE A 49 16.28 -18.66 -34.95
N LEU A 50 16.19 -19.23 -33.73
CA LEU A 50 16.97 -18.77 -32.58
C LEU A 50 18.48 -18.87 -32.82
N ILE A 51 18.91 -19.95 -33.48
CA ILE A 51 20.32 -20.19 -33.86
C ILE A 51 20.81 -19.10 -34.82
N VAL A 52 19.93 -18.58 -35.68
CA VAL A 52 20.28 -17.53 -36.64
C VAL A 52 20.64 -16.25 -35.88
N GLY A 53 19.78 -15.83 -34.96
CA GLY A 53 19.97 -14.61 -34.16
C GLY A 53 21.13 -14.65 -33.17
N THR A 54 21.37 -15.80 -32.55
CA THR A 54 22.35 -15.95 -31.45
C THR A 54 23.74 -16.41 -31.91
N VAL A 55 23.83 -17.23 -32.96
CA VAL A 55 25.09 -17.85 -33.40
C VAL A 55 25.50 -17.34 -34.76
N ILE A 56 24.62 -17.40 -35.75
CA ILE A 56 24.99 -17.12 -37.15
C ILE A 56 25.30 -15.64 -37.36
N ILE A 57 24.42 -14.73 -36.93
CA ILE A 57 24.61 -13.29 -37.13
C ILE A 57 25.90 -12.78 -36.44
N PRO A 58 26.17 -13.06 -35.14
CA PRO A 58 27.42 -12.65 -34.52
C PRO A 58 28.65 -13.26 -35.17
N THR A 59 28.59 -14.54 -35.57
CA THR A 59 29.71 -15.20 -36.25
C THR A 59 30.01 -14.57 -37.59
N LEU A 60 28.98 -14.24 -38.39
CA LEU A 60 29.15 -13.54 -39.65
C LEU A 60 29.72 -12.13 -39.44
N ALA A 61 29.30 -11.41 -38.38
CA ALA A 61 29.87 -10.11 -38.05
C ALA A 61 31.36 -10.21 -37.68
N VAL A 62 31.75 -11.22 -36.90
CA VAL A 62 33.16 -11.46 -36.55
C VAL A 62 33.98 -11.87 -37.78
N ILE A 63 33.47 -12.76 -38.63
CA ILE A 63 34.12 -13.14 -39.88
C ILE A 63 34.28 -11.92 -40.80
N PHE A 64 33.24 -11.09 -40.90
CA PHE A 64 33.31 -9.84 -41.67
C PHE A 64 34.43 -8.92 -41.15
N LEU A 65 34.52 -8.71 -39.82
CA LEU A 65 35.59 -7.92 -39.22
C LEU A 65 36.99 -8.53 -39.42
N PHE A 66 37.09 -9.86 -39.42
CA PHE A 66 38.36 -10.58 -39.63
C PHE A 66 38.82 -10.52 -41.09
N VAL A 67 37.90 -10.61 -42.04
CA VAL A 67 38.18 -10.54 -43.48
C VAL A 67 38.40 -9.09 -43.94
N LEU A 68 37.92 -8.13 -43.16
CA LEU A 68 38.01 -6.70 -43.40
C LEU A 68 39.41 -6.18 -43.79
N PRO A 69 40.51 -6.48 -43.06
CA PRO A 69 41.85 -6.04 -43.43
C PRO A 69 42.33 -6.58 -44.79
N PHE A 70 41.74 -7.67 -45.29
CA PHE A 70 42.08 -8.26 -46.59
C PHE A 70 41.23 -7.71 -47.74
N ILE A 71 40.05 -7.16 -47.45
CA ILE A 71 39.22 -6.49 -48.46
C ILE A 71 39.65 -5.03 -48.63
N ASP A 72 40.06 -4.37 -47.55
CA ASP A 72 40.43 -2.94 -47.54
C ASP A 72 41.94 -2.71 -47.72
N ILE A 73 42.51 -3.25 -48.81
CA ILE A 73 43.93 -3.08 -49.18
C ILE A 73 44.20 -1.70 -49.83
N ASN A 74 43.24 -0.77 -49.77
CA ASN A 74 43.36 0.50 -50.48
C ASN A 74 44.46 1.39 -49.85
N PRO A 75 45.52 1.77 -50.59
CA PRO A 75 46.61 2.60 -50.07
C PRO A 75 46.18 4.05 -49.76
N SER A 76 44.98 4.44 -50.20
CA SER A 76 44.42 5.75 -49.90
C SER A 76 44.02 5.88 -48.42
N LYS A 77 44.43 6.99 -47.82
CA LYS A 77 44.11 7.37 -46.42
C LYS A 77 42.79 8.15 -46.30
N TYR A 78 42.14 8.48 -47.42
CA TYR A 78 40.92 9.30 -47.41
C TYR A 78 39.68 8.45 -47.09
N PRO A 79 38.85 8.84 -46.10
CA PRO A 79 37.64 8.11 -45.72
C PRO A 79 36.63 7.94 -46.88
N SER A 80 36.56 8.92 -47.77
CA SER A 80 35.68 8.92 -48.95
C SER A 80 36.01 7.84 -49.99
N LYS A 81 37.17 7.21 -49.93
CA LYS A 81 37.54 6.07 -50.80
C LYS A 81 37.19 4.71 -50.20
N ARG A 82 36.70 4.70 -48.95
CA ARG A 82 36.29 3.50 -48.19
C ARG A 82 34.79 3.51 -47.87
N ILE A 83 34.00 4.26 -48.65
CA ILE A 83 32.53 4.39 -48.52
C ILE A 83 31.81 3.04 -48.36
N PRO A 84 32.08 1.97 -49.15
CA PRO A 84 31.36 0.72 -48.97
C PRO A 84 31.59 0.08 -47.60
N PHE A 85 32.83 0.15 -47.08
CA PHE A 85 33.15 -0.33 -45.73
C PHE A 85 32.40 0.46 -44.66
N PHE A 86 32.49 1.79 -44.70
CA PHE A 86 31.77 2.63 -43.75
C PHE A 86 30.27 2.39 -43.85
N SER A 87 29.70 2.24 -45.05
CA SER A 87 28.27 1.96 -45.22
C SER A 87 27.82 0.65 -44.56
N ALA A 88 28.66 -0.40 -44.60
CA ALA A 88 28.35 -1.68 -43.96
C ALA A 88 28.44 -1.62 -42.43
N VAL A 89 29.42 -0.90 -41.88
CA VAL A 89 29.53 -0.71 -40.42
C VAL A 89 28.42 0.21 -39.90
N PHE A 90 28.15 1.31 -40.59
CA PHE A 90 27.09 2.24 -40.21
C PHE A 90 25.70 1.63 -40.35
N SER A 91 25.44 0.75 -41.33
CA SER A 91 24.16 0.05 -41.40
C SER A 91 23.95 -0.88 -40.20
N GLY A 92 25.00 -1.57 -39.73
CA GLY A 92 24.97 -2.35 -38.49
C GLY A 92 24.68 -1.49 -37.26
N LEU A 93 25.35 -0.33 -37.14
CA LEU A 93 25.10 0.62 -36.04
C LEU A 93 23.67 1.18 -36.09
N VAL A 94 23.16 1.54 -37.27
CA VAL A 94 21.78 1.98 -37.47
C VAL A 94 20.80 0.90 -37.06
N ALA A 95 21.06 -0.37 -37.40
CA ALA A 95 20.21 -1.49 -36.98
C ALA A 95 20.20 -1.66 -35.44
N VAL A 96 21.35 -1.54 -34.78
CA VAL A 96 21.45 -1.57 -33.31
C VAL A 96 20.62 -0.44 -32.69
N VAL A 97 20.80 0.80 -33.17
CA VAL A 97 20.06 1.97 -32.65
C VAL A 97 18.56 1.82 -32.88
N ALA A 98 18.15 1.37 -34.08
CA ALA A 98 16.75 1.15 -34.42
C ALA A 98 16.10 0.10 -33.51
N LEU A 99 16.73 -1.06 -33.35
CA LEU A 99 16.23 -2.14 -32.49
C LEU A 99 16.20 -1.73 -31.01
N THR A 100 17.21 -1.03 -30.51
CA THR A 100 17.18 -0.48 -29.14
C THR A 100 16.03 0.50 -28.97
N THR A 101 15.79 1.38 -29.94
CA THR A 101 14.68 2.35 -29.87
C THR A 101 13.33 1.65 -29.84
N ILE A 102 13.16 0.60 -30.66
CA ILE A 102 11.95 -0.23 -30.66
C ILE A 102 11.79 -0.95 -29.32
N ALA A 103 12.88 -1.51 -28.76
CA ALA A 103 12.87 -2.15 -27.45
C ALA A 103 12.40 -1.19 -26.34
N VAL A 104 12.98 0.02 -26.32
CA VAL A 104 12.61 1.06 -25.36
C VAL A 104 11.16 1.49 -25.54
N TYR A 105 10.69 1.62 -26.79
CA TYR A 105 9.31 1.95 -27.09
C TYR A 105 8.34 0.85 -26.63
N HIS A 106 8.65 -0.42 -26.87
CA HIS A 106 7.85 -1.54 -26.36
C HIS A 106 7.82 -1.56 -24.83
N ASP A 107 8.98 -1.38 -24.18
CA ASP A 107 9.08 -1.33 -22.72
C ASP A 107 8.36 -0.11 -22.13
N SER A 108 8.27 1.00 -22.85
CA SER A 108 7.55 2.19 -22.40
C SER A 108 6.04 2.10 -22.54
N HIS A 109 5.50 1.13 -23.28
CA HIS A 109 4.05 0.94 -23.46
C HIS A 109 3.50 -0.26 -22.69
N ASP A 110 4.36 -1.06 -22.06
CA ASP A 110 3.97 -2.21 -21.26
C ASP A 110 3.75 -1.80 -19.79
N ILE A 111 2.50 -1.89 -19.33
CA ILE A 111 2.10 -1.51 -17.97
C ILE A 111 2.78 -2.35 -16.89
N HIS A 112 3.07 -3.63 -17.16
CA HIS A 112 3.71 -4.51 -16.18
C HIS A 112 5.15 -4.09 -15.93
N ILE A 113 5.86 -3.66 -16.97
CA ILE A 113 7.25 -3.22 -16.88
C ILE A 113 7.35 -1.88 -16.16
N GLN A 114 6.43 -0.96 -16.45
CA GLN A 114 6.36 0.31 -15.74
C GLN A 114 6.13 0.10 -14.24
N HIS A 115 5.16 -0.73 -13.87
CA HIS A 115 4.88 -1.05 -12.47
C HIS A 115 6.08 -1.69 -11.77
N GLN A 116 6.77 -2.63 -12.43
CA GLN A 116 7.95 -3.26 -11.84
C GLN A 116 9.10 -2.27 -11.65
N LYS A 117 9.37 -1.39 -12.63
CA LYS A 117 10.39 -0.34 -12.49
C LYS A 117 10.07 0.59 -11.32
N GLU A 118 8.82 1.05 -11.22
CA GLU A 118 8.39 1.92 -10.13
C GLU A 118 8.54 1.25 -8.76
N ASP A 119 8.19 -0.04 -8.65
CA ASP A 119 8.35 -0.80 -7.40
C ASP A 119 9.82 -1.02 -7.03
N LEU A 120 10.68 -1.30 -8.01
CA LEU A 120 12.13 -1.44 -7.81
C LEU A 120 12.76 -0.11 -7.38
N GLU A 121 12.37 1.01 -8.00
CA GLU A 121 12.85 2.34 -7.61
C GLU A 121 12.44 2.69 -6.17
N LYS A 122 11.20 2.39 -5.77
CA LYS A 122 10.73 2.57 -4.38
C LYS A 122 11.53 1.72 -3.40
N GLN A 123 11.78 0.46 -3.75
CA GLN A 123 12.58 -0.44 -2.91
C GLN A 123 14.03 0.02 -2.81
N ALA A 124 14.63 0.48 -3.91
CA ALA A 124 15.97 1.07 -3.94
C ALA A 124 16.07 2.33 -3.08
N ALA A 125 15.10 3.25 -3.19
CA ALA A 125 15.05 4.45 -2.35
C ALA A 125 14.94 4.09 -0.85
N ARG A 126 14.13 3.09 -0.53
CA ARG A 126 14.02 2.54 0.82
C ARG A 126 15.35 1.91 1.29
N ALA A 127 16.03 1.17 0.41
CA ALA A 127 17.37 0.61 0.61
C ALA A 127 18.32 1.67 1.14
N MET A 128 18.43 2.75 0.38
CA MET A 128 19.39 3.81 0.64
C MET A 128 19.08 4.50 1.96
N LYS A 129 17.79 4.75 2.25
CA LYS A 129 17.34 5.34 3.51
C LYS A 129 17.64 4.45 4.73
N LEU A 130 17.47 3.14 4.59
CA LEU A 130 17.78 2.20 5.67
C LEU A 130 19.30 2.02 5.84
N ALA A 131 20.04 1.94 4.73
CA ALA A 131 21.50 1.83 4.73
C ALA A 131 22.21 3.06 5.31
N ALA A 132 21.59 4.25 5.20
CA ALA A 132 22.08 5.46 5.86
C ALA A 132 22.16 5.32 7.40
N ARG A 133 21.43 4.37 8.01
CA ARG A 133 21.50 4.09 9.46
C ARG A 133 22.64 3.13 9.83
N GLY A 134 23.39 2.64 8.84
CA GLY A 134 24.48 1.68 9.01
C GLY A 134 24.14 0.31 8.42
N ILE A 135 25.15 -0.31 7.80
CA ILE A 135 25.05 -1.68 7.27
C ILE A 135 25.51 -2.63 8.38
N PRO A 136 24.65 -3.55 8.84
CA PRO A 136 25.02 -4.48 9.90
C PRO A 136 26.01 -5.53 9.36
N PRO A 137 26.78 -6.22 10.24
CA PRO A 137 27.85 -7.13 9.80
C PRO A 137 27.35 -8.35 9.02
N GLN A 138 26.04 -8.65 9.07
CA GLN A 138 25.39 -9.70 8.29
C GLN A 138 25.26 -9.34 6.80
N GLY A 139 25.58 -8.10 6.39
CA GLY A 139 25.59 -7.66 5.00
C GLY A 139 24.37 -6.82 4.58
N GLY A 140 24.43 -6.24 3.37
CA GLY A 140 23.44 -5.28 2.89
C GLY A 140 22.01 -5.81 2.77
N THR A 141 21.83 -7.11 2.48
CA THR A 141 20.50 -7.73 2.36
C THR A 141 19.77 -7.81 3.71
N SER A 142 20.51 -7.95 4.81
CA SER A 142 19.92 -8.05 6.14
C SER A 142 19.21 -6.76 6.58
N ILE A 143 19.57 -5.60 6.01
CA ILE A 143 18.88 -4.32 6.24
C ILE A 143 17.39 -4.43 5.88
N PHE A 144 17.08 -5.14 4.80
CA PHE A 144 15.72 -5.36 4.31
C PHE A 144 15.00 -6.46 5.05
N LEU A 145 15.68 -7.59 5.27
CA LEU A 145 15.09 -8.70 6.02
C LEU A 145 14.77 -8.31 7.48
N ASN A 146 15.45 -7.29 8.00
CA ASN A 146 15.18 -6.68 9.30
C ASN A 146 14.18 -5.52 9.26
N ASP A 147 13.79 -5.01 8.09
CA ASP A 147 12.78 -3.96 7.98
C ASP A 147 11.37 -4.57 8.06
N PRO A 148 10.58 -4.23 9.09
CA PRO A 148 9.28 -4.85 9.30
C PRO A 148 8.31 -4.58 8.15
N VAL A 149 8.37 -3.41 7.52
CA VAL A 149 7.44 -3.09 6.42
C VAL A 149 7.80 -3.88 5.16
N PHE A 150 9.07 -4.00 4.80
CA PHE A 150 9.49 -4.82 3.67
C PHE A 150 9.14 -6.30 3.90
N LEU A 151 9.44 -6.84 5.10
CA LEU A 151 9.09 -8.20 5.45
C LEU A 151 7.56 -8.42 5.42
N GLY A 152 6.78 -7.46 5.89
CA GLY A 152 5.33 -7.51 5.86
C GLY A 152 4.75 -7.45 4.45
N GLU A 153 5.29 -6.60 3.60
CA GLU A 153 4.93 -6.52 2.18
C GLU A 153 5.20 -7.86 1.47
N LYS A 154 6.36 -8.47 1.75
CA LYS A 154 6.74 -9.77 1.19
C LYS A 154 5.75 -10.86 1.61
N ILE A 155 5.47 -10.98 2.91
CA ILE A 155 4.48 -11.93 3.45
C ILE A 155 3.11 -11.72 2.80
N PHE A 156 2.69 -10.45 2.65
CA PHE A 156 1.42 -10.13 2.04
C PHE A 156 1.36 -10.57 0.56
N LYS A 157 2.40 -10.27 -0.22
CA LYS A 157 2.50 -10.63 -1.64
C LYS A 157 2.55 -12.14 -1.86
N GLU A 158 3.19 -12.89 -0.97
CA GLU A 158 3.31 -14.35 -1.10
C GLU A 158 2.05 -15.09 -0.62
N GLY A 159 1.40 -14.62 0.45
CA GLY A 159 0.33 -15.36 1.12
C GLY A 159 -1.06 -14.74 1.08
N CYS A 160 -1.17 -13.42 0.95
CA CYS A 160 -2.45 -12.71 1.15
C CYS A 160 -3.05 -12.17 -0.16
N VAL A 161 -2.23 -11.80 -1.13
CA VAL A 161 -2.67 -11.18 -2.40
C VAL A 161 -3.58 -12.09 -3.24
N GLY A 162 -3.50 -13.41 -3.05
CA GLY A 162 -4.38 -14.37 -3.74
C GLY A 162 -5.86 -14.19 -3.39
N CYS A 163 -6.15 -13.63 -2.21
CA CYS A 163 -7.52 -13.34 -1.77
C CYS A 163 -7.79 -11.84 -1.65
N HIS A 164 -6.81 -11.03 -1.27
CA HIS A 164 -6.99 -9.60 -0.97
C HIS A 164 -6.42 -8.70 -2.07
N LYS A 165 -7.04 -7.54 -2.27
CA LYS A 165 -6.54 -6.51 -3.20
C LYS A 165 -5.63 -5.50 -2.50
N LEU A 166 -4.70 -4.96 -3.27
CA LEU A 166 -3.96 -3.74 -3.00
C LEU A 166 -3.99 -2.88 -4.25
N LYS A 167 -4.51 -1.65 -4.09
CA LYS A 167 -4.74 -0.67 -5.14
C LYS A 167 -5.50 -1.24 -6.34
N GLY A 168 -6.44 -2.15 -6.08
CA GLY A 168 -7.21 -2.86 -7.11
C GLY A 168 -6.58 -4.15 -7.62
N ASP A 169 -5.32 -4.45 -7.28
CA ASP A 169 -4.61 -5.65 -7.74
C ASP A 169 -4.64 -6.76 -6.68
N GLY A 170 -5.05 -7.97 -7.09
CA GLY A 170 -5.13 -9.15 -6.22
C GLY A 170 -6.47 -9.89 -6.33
N GLY A 171 -6.75 -10.75 -5.37
CA GLY A 171 -7.96 -11.57 -5.33
C GLY A 171 -9.23 -10.80 -4.99
N GLU A 172 -10.41 -11.36 -5.32
CA GLU A 172 -11.71 -10.72 -5.05
C GLU A 172 -12.44 -11.26 -3.81
N ASN A 173 -11.82 -12.23 -3.15
CA ASN A 173 -12.41 -12.98 -2.05
C ASN A 173 -12.34 -12.23 -0.71
N GLY A 174 -11.36 -11.33 -0.57
CA GLY A 174 -11.16 -10.47 0.59
C GLY A 174 -11.30 -8.98 0.25
N PRO A 175 -11.49 -8.13 1.28
CA PRO A 175 -11.52 -6.69 1.10
C PRO A 175 -10.19 -6.14 0.58
N ASP A 176 -10.25 -5.00 -0.11
CA ASP A 176 -9.08 -4.21 -0.52
C ASP A 176 -8.48 -3.50 0.70
N PHE A 177 -7.17 -3.69 0.93
CA PHE A 177 -6.46 -3.06 2.03
C PHE A 177 -5.91 -1.66 1.71
N THR A 178 -6.19 -1.13 0.52
CA THR A 178 -5.90 0.26 0.18
C THR A 178 -6.66 1.20 1.11
N ASN A 179 -5.93 2.05 1.83
CA ASN A 179 -6.48 2.99 2.81
C ASN A 179 -7.23 2.29 3.94
N PHE A 180 -6.85 1.07 4.29
CA PHE A 180 -7.50 0.31 5.35
C PHE A 180 -7.49 1.07 6.68
N GLY A 181 -8.66 1.23 7.29
CA GLY A 181 -8.81 1.99 8.55
C GLY A 181 -8.55 3.50 8.41
N SER A 182 -8.61 4.06 7.20
CA SER A 182 -8.62 5.53 7.01
C SER A 182 -9.99 6.14 7.37
N ARG A 183 -10.07 7.47 7.48
CA ARG A 183 -11.34 8.21 7.67
C ARG A 183 -12.30 7.95 6.52
N GLU A 184 -11.82 7.96 5.28
CA GLU A 184 -12.66 7.66 4.11
C GLU A 184 -13.13 6.20 4.14
N TRP A 185 -12.28 5.30 4.62
CA TRP A 185 -12.64 3.89 4.75
C TRP A 185 -13.75 3.70 5.79
N VAL A 186 -13.58 4.24 7.01
CA VAL A 186 -14.56 4.11 8.10
C VAL A 186 -15.86 4.85 7.76
N SER A 187 -15.80 6.10 7.31
CA SER A 187 -16.99 6.88 6.95
C SER A 187 -17.77 6.23 5.79
N GLY A 188 -17.06 5.70 4.79
CA GLY A 188 -17.68 4.98 3.69
C GLY A 188 -18.31 3.65 4.13
N LEU A 189 -17.69 2.93 5.08
CA LEU A 189 -18.25 1.71 5.66
C LEU A 189 -19.56 2.01 6.39
N LEU A 190 -19.60 3.08 7.20
CA LEU A 190 -20.82 3.50 7.90
C LEU A 190 -21.94 3.86 6.91
N LYS A 191 -21.59 4.53 5.80
CA LYS A 191 -22.55 4.96 4.78
C LYS A 191 -23.13 3.81 3.96
N ASN A 192 -22.29 2.88 3.51
CA ASN A 192 -22.72 1.74 2.69
C ASN A 192 -21.94 0.46 3.05
N PRO A 193 -22.27 -0.21 4.17
CA PRO A 193 -21.51 -1.37 4.65
C PRO A 193 -21.59 -2.59 3.71
N LYS A 194 -22.59 -2.63 2.83
CA LYS A 194 -22.81 -3.69 1.83
C LYS A 194 -22.10 -3.47 0.50
N ASP A 195 -21.33 -2.39 0.36
CA ASP A 195 -20.56 -2.13 -0.85
C ASP A 195 -19.55 -3.26 -1.15
N ALA A 196 -19.22 -3.44 -2.42
CA ALA A 196 -18.25 -4.44 -2.88
C ALA A 196 -16.87 -4.28 -2.24
N LYS A 197 -16.49 -3.04 -1.88
CA LYS A 197 -15.22 -2.74 -1.19
C LYS A 197 -15.20 -3.11 0.30
N TYR A 198 -16.36 -3.40 0.90
CA TYR A 198 -16.49 -3.75 2.31
C TYR A 198 -16.98 -5.20 2.47
N PHE A 199 -18.08 -5.42 3.19
CA PHE A 199 -18.50 -6.76 3.58
C PHE A 199 -19.53 -7.40 2.63
N LYS A 200 -19.89 -6.75 1.50
CA LYS A 200 -20.90 -7.27 0.56
C LYS A 200 -22.16 -7.77 1.32
N GLU A 201 -22.71 -8.92 0.93
CA GLU A 201 -23.82 -9.57 1.62
C GLU A 201 -23.42 -10.34 2.90
N SER A 202 -22.12 -10.43 3.22
CA SER A 202 -21.66 -11.05 4.48
C SER A 202 -21.78 -10.11 5.68
N GLY A 203 -21.90 -8.80 5.43
CA GLY A 203 -22.07 -7.77 6.45
C GLY A 203 -23.49 -7.73 7.01
N VAL A 204 -23.63 -7.89 8.32
CA VAL A 204 -24.91 -7.75 9.05
C VAL A 204 -25.21 -6.30 9.49
N MET A 205 -24.28 -5.38 9.26
CA MET A 205 -24.41 -3.98 9.64
C MET A 205 -25.33 -3.23 8.64
N PRO A 206 -26.42 -2.57 9.09
CA PRO A 206 -27.22 -1.70 8.23
C PRO A 206 -26.51 -0.36 7.96
N PRO A 207 -26.82 0.33 6.85
CA PRO A 207 -26.28 1.65 6.57
C PRO A 207 -26.72 2.67 7.63
N VAL A 208 -25.79 3.53 8.05
CA VAL A 208 -26.05 4.62 8.99
C VAL A 208 -26.52 5.85 8.21
N SER A 209 -27.80 6.20 8.37
CA SER A 209 -28.40 7.36 7.71
C SER A 209 -28.24 8.62 8.55
N LEU A 210 -27.12 9.32 8.39
CA LEU A 210 -26.83 10.59 9.06
C LEU A 210 -26.28 11.64 8.08
N PRO A 211 -26.41 12.95 8.41
CA PRO A 211 -25.73 14.01 7.67
C PRO A 211 -24.21 13.77 7.62
N TYR A 212 -23.56 14.26 6.56
CA TYR A 212 -22.13 14.01 6.31
C TYR A 212 -21.23 14.44 7.47
N GLU A 213 -21.46 15.63 8.05
CA GLU A 213 -20.69 16.10 9.21
C GLU A 213 -20.81 15.18 10.43
N SER A 214 -22.02 14.68 10.71
CA SER A 214 -22.24 13.74 11.81
C SER A 214 -21.55 12.39 11.57
N LEU A 215 -21.49 11.93 10.31
CA LEU A 215 -20.72 10.74 9.95
C LEU A 215 -19.21 10.94 10.14
N LEU A 216 -18.69 12.14 9.90
CA LEU A 216 -17.29 12.47 10.15
C LEU A 216 -16.98 12.49 11.65
N ASP A 217 -17.83 13.10 12.47
CA ASP A 217 -17.68 13.10 13.92
C ASP A 217 -17.65 11.67 14.49
N MET A 218 -18.59 10.82 14.04
CA MET A 218 -18.59 9.39 14.38
C MET A 218 -17.31 8.69 13.94
N THR A 219 -16.84 9.00 12.72
CA THR A 219 -15.62 8.41 12.17
C THR A 219 -14.40 8.76 13.03
N GLU A 220 -14.27 10.01 13.46
CA GLU A 220 -13.19 10.45 14.36
C GLU A 220 -13.25 9.73 15.71
N PHE A 221 -14.44 9.59 16.29
CA PHE A 221 -14.58 8.83 17.53
C PHE A 221 -14.17 7.36 17.35
N LEU A 222 -14.63 6.68 16.30
CA LEU A 222 -14.30 5.27 16.05
C LEU A 222 -12.81 5.07 15.80
N LEU A 223 -12.19 5.96 15.03
CA LEU A 223 -10.75 5.97 14.81
C LEU A 223 -10.00 6.18 16.14
N SER A 224 -10.49 7.05 17.03
CA SER A 224 -9.86 7.24 18.35
C SER A 224 -9.81 5.97 19.21
N GLN A 225 -10.69 4.99 18.94
CA GLN A 225 -10.72 3.71 19.66
C GLN A 225 -9.68 2.70 19.16
N SER A 226 -9.04 2.91 18.00
CA SER A 226 -8.07 1.96 17.44
C SER A 226 -6.68 1.99 18.08
N GLY A 227 -6.42 2.92 19.00
CA GLY A 227 -5.09 3.16 19.57
C GLY A 227 -4.16 3.93 18.63
N ASP A 228 -3.20 4.64 19.22
CA ASP A 228 -2.04 5.30 18.56
C ASP A 228 -2.31 6.31 17.44
N LEU A 229 -3.45 7.00 17.45
CA LEU A 229 -3.62 8.18 16.61
C LEU A 229 -2.91 9.38 17.21
N LEU A 230 -1.96 9.93 16.45
CA LEU A 230 -1.12 11.06 16.85
C LEU A 230 -1.85 12.42 16.84
N ASN A 231 -3.09 12.50 16.32
CA ASN A 231 -3.93 13.70 16.41
C ASN A 231 -5.40 13.37 16.67
N LYS A 232 -5.94 14.00 17.72
CA LYS A 232 -7.31 13.86 18.17
C LYS A 232 -7.99 15.23 18.14
N ASN A 233 -9.07 15.37 17.36
CA ASN A 233 -9.96 16.53 17.50
C ASN A 233 -10.97 16.20 18.61
N ASN A 234 -10.70 16.71 19.81
CA ASN A 234 -11.49 16.37 21.00
C ASN A 234 -12.98 16.73 20.87
N ASP A 235 -13.31 17.82 20.16
CA ASP A 235 -14.69 18.26 19.98
C ASP A 235 -15.47 17.26 19.10
N ARG A 236 -14.87 16.81 18.00
CA ARG A 236 -15.46 15.78 17.13
C ARG A 236 -15.56 14.42 17.81
N ILE A 237 -14.59 14.07 18.65
CA ILE A 237 -14.60 12.82 19.41
C ILE A 237 -15.77 12.79 20.39
N GLU A 238 -16.00 13.87 21.15
CA GLU A 238 -17.15 13.93 22.07
C GLU A 238 -18.49 13.96 21.32
N SER A 239 -18.58 14.68 20.19
CA SER A 239 -19.76 14.63 19.31
C SER A 239 -20.03 13.23 18.77
N GLY A 240 -19.01 12.58 18.22
CA GLY A 240 -19.08 11.23 17.68
C GLY A 240 -19.45 10.18 18.73
N LYS A 241 -18.95 10.34 19.96
CA LYS A 241 -19.32 9.49 21.10
C LYS A 241 -20.80 9.56 21.41
N ASP A 242 -21.38 10.76 21.44
CA ASP A 242 -22.83 10.94 21.65
C ASP A 242 -23.64 10.28 20.53
N LEU A 243 -23.20 10.43 19.27
CA LEU A 243 -23.82 9.78 18.11
C LEU A 243 -23.75 8.24 18.19
N VAL A 244 -22.64 7.67 18.65
CA VAL A 244 -22.49 6.21 18.83
C VAL A 244 -23.38 5.67 19.95
N LEU A 245 -23.48 6.40 21.05
CA LEU A 245 -24.33 6.03 22.19
C LEU A 245 -25.83 6.14 21.85
N LYS A 246 -26.24 7.22 21.15
CA LYS A 246 -27.62 7.43 20.71
C LYS A 246 -28.00 6.57 19.51
N GLY A 247 -27.04 6.27 18.63
CA GLY A 247 -27.23 5.53 17.39
C GLY A 247 -27.41 4.02 17.56
N ASN A 248 -27.63 3.54 18.79
CA ASN A 248 -27.81 2.13 19.12
C ASN A 248 -26.66 1.21 18.65
N CYS A 249 -25.48 1.76 18.35
CA CYS A 249 -24.32 0.99 17.91
C CYS A 249 -23.90 -0.02 18.98
N VAL A 250 -24.05 0.37 20.26
CA VAL A 250 -23.76 -0.44 21.44
C VAL A 250 -24.60 -1.72 21.55
N ILE A 251 -25.73 -1.82 20.83
CA ILE A 251 -26.57 -3.02 20.81
C ILE A 251 -25.78 -4.18 20.22
N CYS A 252 -25.14 -3.96 19.07
CA CYS A 252 -24.36 -4.96 18.36
C CYS A 252 -22.87 -4.93 18.72
N HIS A 253 -22.29 -3.75 18.94
CA HIS A 253 -20.86 -3.56 19.20
C HIS A 253 -20.59 -3.36 20.71
N PRO A 254 -19.79 -4.22 21.36
CA PRO A 254 -19.35 -3.98 22.73
C PRO A 254 -18.26 -2.91 22.81
N PHE A 255 -18.13 -2.27 23.98
CA PHE A 255 -17.08 -1.31 24.32
C PHE A 255 -16.46 -1.68 25.68
N GLY A 256 -15.15 -1.53 25.80
CA GLY A 256 -14.38 -1.69 27.04
C GLY A 256 -14.10 -3.14 27.43
N ASP A 257 -15.12 -4.00 27.36
CA ASP A 257 -14.98 -5.42 27.71
C ASP A 257 -14.54 -6.26 26.51
N LYS A 258 -13.26 -6.66 26.51
CA LYS A 258 -12.62 -7.45 25.44
C LYS A 258 -13.26 -8.83 25.24
N ASP A 259 -13.96 -9.35 26.24
CA ASP A 259 -14.54 -10.70 26.24
C ASP A 259 -16.06 -10.71 25.99
N ALA A 260 -16.67 -9.53 25.78
CA ALA A 260 -18.09 -9.40 25.52
C ALA A 260 -18.49 -10.01 24.16
N LYS A 261 -19.04 -11.23 24.19
CA LYS A 261 -19.56 -11.93 23.01
C LYS A 261 -20.82 -11.26 22.50
N LYS A 262 -20.76 -10.64 21.31
CA LYS A 262 -21.90 -10.04 20.62
C LYS A 262 -21.92 -10.38 19.13
N MET A 263 -22.95 -9.88 18.44
CA MET A 263 -23.17 -10.04 17.00
C MET A 263 -22.08 -9.37 16.13
N ALA A 264 -21.35 -8.40 16.67
CA ALA A 264 -20.37 -7.59 15.96
C ALA A 264 -19.08 -7.39 16.79
N PRO A 265 -17.94 -7.06 16.16
CA PRO A 265 -16.66 -6.97 16.85
C PRO A 265 -16.62 -5.84 17.88
N ASN A 266 -15.82 -6.02 18.91
CA ASN A 266 -15.50 -4.98 19.89
C ASN A 266 -14.80 -3.81 19.21
N LEU A 267 -15.29 -2.59 19.47
CA LEU A 267 -14.74 -1.36 18.90
C LEU A 267 -13.54 -0.83 19.71
N THR A 268 -13.35 -1.26 20.95
CA THR A 268 -12.18 -0.94 21.77
C THR A 268 -10.93 -1.66 21.25
N GLY A 269 -9.93 -0.88 20.86
CA GLY A 269 -8.70 -1.40 20.25
C GLY A 269 -8.91 -1.96 18.86
N TYR A 270 -10.06 -1.72 18.21
CA TYR A 270 -10.36 -2.22 16.88
C TYR A 270 -9.33 -1.69 15.86
N LEU A 271 -8.75 -2.56 15.03
CA LEU A 271 -7.65 -2.22 14.11
C LEU A 271 -6.34 -1.72 14.77
N SER A 272 -6.20 -1.87 16.10
CA SER A 272 -4.92 -1.71 16.77
C SER A 272 -3.92 -2.76 16.30
N GLU A 273 -2.63 -2.51 16.53
CA GLU A 273 -1.59 -3.48 16.26
C GLU A 273 -1.90 -4.83 16.94
N THR A 274 -2.28 -4.81 18.23
CA THR A 274 -2.65 -6.02 18.98
C THR A 274 -3.87 -6.73 18.39
N TRP A 275 -4.89 -5.98 18.00
CA TRP A 275 -6.10 -6.56 17.42
C TRP A 275 -5.82 -7.22 16.07
N LEU A 276 -5.00 -6.58 15.22
CA LEU A 276 -4.62 -7.13 13.92
C LEU A 276 -3.80 -8.42 14.06
N LYS A 277 -2.86 -8.46 15.00
CA LYS A 277 -2.08 -9.68 15.29
C LYS A 277 -2.99 -10.83 15.70
N GLU A 278 -3.91 -10.59 16.63
CA GLU A 278 -4.85 -11.62 17.09
C GLU A 278 -5.82 -12.05 15.97
N PHE A 279 -6.29 -11.12 15.16
CA PHE A 279 -7.20 -11.38 14.04
C PHE A 279 -6.55 -12.25 12.96
N ILE A 280 -5.32 -11.93 12.55
CA ILE A 280 -4.62 -12.69 11.50
C ILE A 280 -4.29 -14.12 11.97
N ARG A 281 -3.98 -14.30 13.26
CA ARG A 281 -3.73 -15.63 13.83
C ARG A 281 -4.98 -16.50 13.82
N ASN A 282 -6.10 -15.99 14.36
CA ASN A 282 -7.33 -16.75 14.46
C ASN A 282 -8.55 -15.90 14.05
N PRO A 283 -8.77 -15.68 12.75
CA PRO A 283 -9.86 -14.85 12.23
C PRO A 283 -11.24 -15.49 12.47
N ALA A 284 -11.29 -16.80 12.70
CA ALA A 284 -12.50 -17.57 12.99
C ALA A 284 -12.84 -17.59 14.50
N ASP A 285 -12.08 -16.89 15.35
CA ASP A 285 -12.40 -16.74 16.76
C ASP A 285 -13.77 -16.06 16.94
N LEU A 286 -14.51 -16.49 17.97
CA LEU A 286 -15.81 -15.92 18.33
C LEU A 286 -15.75 -14.44 18.66
N LYS A 287 -14.60 -13.92 19.12
CA LYS A 287 -14.41 -12.48 19.42
C LYS A 287 -14.40 -11.59 18.17
N PHE A 288 -14.19 -12.16 16.98
CA PHE A 288 -14.18 -11.44 15.71
C PHE A 288 -15.48 -11.66 14.95
N TYR A 289 -15.45 -12.56 13.95
CA TYR A 289 -16.60 -12.87 13.11
C TYR A 289 -17.01 -14.36 13.20
N GLY A 290 -16.31 -15.16 14.01
CA GLY A 290 -16.61 -16.57 14.22
C GLY A 290 -16.69 -17.34 12.89
N ALA A 291 -17.67 -18.23 12.79
CA ALA A 291 -17.95 -19.03 11.59
C ALA A 291 -18.37 -18.22 10.34
N ARG A 292 -18.61 -16.90 10.47
CA ARG A 292 -18.93 -16.05 9.31
C ARG A 292 -17.67 -15.59 8.56
N ASN A 293 -16.49 -15.73 9.17
CA ASN A 293 -15.24 -15.40 8.52
C ASN A 293 -14.82 -16.52 7.57
N LYS A 294 -14.46 -16.16 6.33
CA LYS A 294 -13.91 -17.10 5.35
C LYS A 294 -12.39 -17.00 5.21
N MET A 295 -11.76 -16.02 5.87
CA MET A 295 -10.32 -15.91 5.93
C MET A 295 -9.74 -17.07 6.76
N PRO A 296 -8.76 -17.84 6.24
CA PRO A 296 -8.08 -18.86 7.02
C PRO A 296 -7.21 -18.22 8.11
N GLY A 297 -6.94 -18.95 9.19
CA GLY A 297 -6.01 -18.51 10.22
C GLY A 297 -4.54 -18.69 9.81
N PHE A 298 -3.70 -17.77 10.26
CA PHE A 298 -2.26 -17.76 10.02
C PHE A 298 -1.49 -17.87 11.34
N ASP A 299 -1.73 -18.95 12.08
CA ASP A 299 -1.10 -19.27 13.36
C ASP A 299 0.38 -19.68 13.24
N LYS A 300 0.82 -20.01 12.02
CA LYS A 300 2.20 -20.43 11.71
C LYS A 300 3.22 -19.29 11.61
N PHE A 301 2.77 -18.04 11.49
CA PHE A 301 3.70 -16.91 11.46
C PHE A 301 4.36 -16.72 12.82
N SER A 302 5.68 -16.53 12.82
CA SER A 302 6.42 -16.10 14.00
C SER A 302 5.98 -14.69 14.43
N GLU A 303 6.23 -14.32 15.70
CA GLU A 303 5.91 -12.96 16.19
C GLU A 303 6.50 -11.87 15.29
N ARG A 304 7.75 -12.05 14.85
CA ARG A 304 8.44 -11.09 13.99
C ARG A 304 7.76 -10.93 12.62
N GLU A 305 7.32 -12.03 12.01
CA GLU A 305 6.61 -12.01 10.72
C GLU A 305 5.24 -11.35 10.85
N LEU A 306 4.55 -11.63 11.96
CA LEU A 306 3.25 -11.03 12.24
C LEU A 306 3.37 -9.53 12.53
N ASP A 307 4.37 -9.12 13.30
CA ASP A 307 4.70 -7.71 13.56
C ASP A 307 4.98 -6.97 12.25
N ALA A 308 5.82 -7.56 11.41
CA ALA A 308 6.16 -7.04 10.10
C ALA A 308 4.93 -6.86 9.21
N LEU A 309 4.11 -7.90 9.09
CA LEU A 309 2.86 -7.86 8.33
C LEU A 309 1.92 -6.77 8.83
N VAL A 310 1.73 -6.68 10.15
CA VAL A 310 0.88 -5.64 10.74
C VAL A 310 1.44 -4.26 10.43
N GLN A 311 2.74 -4.02 10.64
CA GLN A 311 3.37 -2.74 10.33
C GLN A 311 3.17 -2.35 8.85
N TYR A 312 3.29 -3.29 7.92
CA TYR A 312 2.97 -3.05 6.52
C TYR A 312 1.50 -2.63 6.32
N LEU A 313 0.54 -3.37 6.88
CA LEU A 313 -0.88 -3.02 6.82
C LEU A 313 -1.17 -1.65 7.44
N LEU A 314 -0.44 -1.27 8.49
CA LEU A 314 -0.55 0.06 9.09
C LEU A 314 -0.14 1.16 8.10
N THR A 315 0.91 0.94 7.30
CA THR A 315 1.38 1.90 6.28
C THR A 315 0.38 2.12 5.13
N LEU A 316 -0.50 1.14 4.88
CA LEU A 316 -1.54 1.26 3.86
C LEU A 316 -2.70 2.16 4.31
N SER A 317 -2.78 2.47 5.60
CA SER A 317 -3.78 3.37 6.17
C SER A 317 -3.37 4.83 6.02
N ARG A 318 -4.12 5.62 5.24
CA ARG A 318 -3.80 7.03 4.98
C ARG A 318 -3.90 7.96 6.20
N ASP A 319 -4.73 7.64 7.18
CA ASP A 319 -5.18 8.62 8.20
C ASP A 319 -4.72 8.36 9.63
N ARG A 320 -3.73 7.49 9.85
CA ARG A 320 -3.18 7.33 11.21
C ARG A 320 -2.45 8.59 11.72
N ILE A 321 -2.26 9.60 10.86
CA ILE A 321 -1.59 10.88 11.15
C ILE A 321 -2.36 12.08 10.49
N LEU A 322 -2.95 12.94 11.36
CA LEU A 322 -3.47 14.34 11.27
C LEU A 322 -4.63 14.76 10.30
N VAL A 323 -5.75 15.28 10.86
CA VAL A 323 -6.75 16.18 10.21
C VAL A 323 -6.65 17.64 10.71
N SER A 324 -5.87 17.91 11.77
CA SER A 324 -5.81 19.25 12.37
C SER A 324 -5.13 20.33 11.50
N GLU A 325 -4.62 20.00 10.31
CA GLU A 325 -3.94 20.96 9.43
C GLU A 325 -4.83 21.50 8.31
N LYS A 326 -6.06 20.98 8.09
CA LYS A 326 -6.89 21.41 6.95
C LYS A 326 -8.04 22.36 7.25
N ASP A 327 -8.64 22.34 8.44
CA ASP A 327 -9.88 23.08 8.68
C ASP A 327 -9.66 24.28 9.62
N GLY A 328 -9.07 25.34 9.05
CA GLY A 328 -8.97 26.68 9.65
C GLY A 328 -10.25 27.51 9.56
N GLU A 329 -11.41 26.93 9.24
CA GLU A 329 -12.67 27.66 9.18
C GLU A 329 -13.63 27.20 10.29
N LYS A 330 -13.78 28.05 11.31
CA LYS A 330 -14.90 27.96 12.27
C LYS A 330 -16.21 28.10 11.48
N ARG A 331 -16.99 27.02 11.40
CA ARG A 331 -18.34 27.07 10.82
C ARG A 331 -19.40 27.04 11.91
N PRO A 332 -20.44 27.88 11.82
CA PRO A 332 -21.46 28.00 12.85
C PRO A 332 -22.44 26.83 12.77
N TYR A 333 -22.67 26.17 13.90
CA TYR A 333 -23.70 25.14 14.05
C TYR A 333 -25.09 25.79 13.91
N LEU A 334 -25.82 25.44 12.84
CA LEU A 334 -27.22 25.83 12.67
C LEU A 334 -28.09 24.69 13.19
N PHE A 335 -28.46 24.76 14.47
CA PHE A 335 -29.50 23.90 15.05
C PHE A 335 -30.88 24.52 14.76
N GLY A 336 -31.76 23.80 14.07
CA GLY A 336 -33.15 24.22 13.95
C GLY A 336 -34.01 23.30 13.09
N LEU A 337 -35.01 22.69 13.73
CA LEU A 337 -36.41 22.47 13.31
C LEU A 337 -37.09 21.81 14.54
N SER A 338 -37.59 22.54 15.54
CA SER A 338 -38.86 23.31 15.63
C SER A 338 -40.10 22.50 16.08
N SER A 339 -40.37 22.47 17.41
CA SER A 339 -41.69 22.80 18.01
C SER A 339 -41.72 22.63 19.55
N PRO A 340 -42.65 23.30 20.28
CA PRO A 340 -42.28 24.09 21.46
C PRO A 340 -42.98 23.69 22.79
N ARG A 341 -42.60 24.42 23.85
CA ARG A 341 -43.18 24.55 25.22
C ARG A 341 -42.58 23.56 26.23
N THR A 342 -42.10 23.94 27.41
CA THR A 342 -42.35 25.10 28.29
C THR A 342 -41.08 25.50 29.03
N MET A 343 -40.82 26.81 29.10
CA MET A 343 -39.79 27.41 29.94
C MET A 343 -40.31 27.43 31.39
N THR A 344 -39.64 26.74 32.30
CA THR A 344 -39.76 27.01 33.75
C THR A 344 -38.37 27.34 34.26
N ASP A 345 -38.11 28.63 34.36
CA ASP A 345 -36.98 29.19 35.08
C ASP A 345 -37.49 29.57 36.47
N PHE A 346 -36.87 29.03 37.51
CA PHE A 346 -36.98 29.56 38.86
C PHE A 346 -35.62 29.43 39.54
N LYS A 347 -34.79 30.45 39.37
CA LYS A 347 -33.77 30.79 40.36
C LYS A 347 -33.91 32.24 40.76
N ASN A 348 -34.67 32.48 41.83
CA ASN A 348 -34.42 33.63 42.66
C ASN A 348 -34.57 33.26 44.15
N SER A 349 -33.41 33.23 44.80
CA SER A 349 -33.14 33.74 46.15
C SER A 349 -34.07 33.32 47.29
N SER A 350 -33.53 32.50 48.20
CA SER A 350 -33.34 32.78 49.64
C SER A 350 -33.59 31.56 50.53
N PHE A 351 -32.61 31.29 51.41
CA PHE A 351 -32.72 30.77 52.77
C PHE A 351 -33.86 29.77 53.12
N VAL A 352 -33.48 28.58 53.59
CA VAL A 352 -33.73 28.08 54.97
C VAL A 352 -33.41 26.57 55.01
N ILE A 353 -32.59 26.20 56.00
CA ILE A 353 -32.26 24.83 56.44
C ILE A 353 -33.53 24.14 56.98
N LEU A 354 -33.74 22.84 56.72
CA LEU A 354 -34.15 21.83 57.73
C LEU A 354 -34.35 20.41 57.12
N GLN A 355 -33.49 19.50 57.60
CA GLN A 355 -33.76 18.15 58.13
C GLN A 355 -34.74 17.14 57.47
N THR A 356 -34.21 15.91 57.35
CA THR A 356 -34.84 14.58 57.54
C THR A 356 -35.94 14.17 56.55
N GLY A 357 -36.07 12.93 56.07
CA GLY A 357 -35.44 11.64 56.30
C GLY A 357 -36.13 10.61 55.37
N LEU A 358 -35.69 9.34 55.43
CA LEU A 358 -36.46 8.08 55.32
C LEU A 358 -37.70 8.08 54.37
N GLU A 359 -37.98 7.14 53.46
CA GLU A 359 -37.70 5.72 53.43
C GLU A 359 -38.45 5.12 52.21
N THR A 360 -37.84 4.13 51.57
CA THR A 360 -38.44 2.84 51.12
C THR A 360 -39.63 2.76 50.13
N THR A 361 -39.38 1.88 49.15
CA THR A 361 -40.14 0.64 48.79
C THR A 361 -41.24 0.60 47.72
N LYS A 362 -41.06 -0.44 46.87
CA LYS A 362 -42.07 -1.40 46.31
C LYS A 362 -43.04 -0.83 45.26
N ARG A 363 -43.46 -1.50 44.18
CA ARG A 363 -43.73 -2.91 43.77
C ARG A 363 -43.75 -2.90 42.23
N LYS A 364 -43.22 -3.89 41.50
CA LYS A 364 -43.78 -5.22 41.16
C LYS A 364 -44.90 -5.21 40.08
N SER A 365 -44.62 -5.95 39.00
CA SER A 365 -45.49 -6.67 38.05
C SER A 365 -46.53 -5.91 37.21
N MET A 366 -46.41 -6.02 35.88
CA MET A 366 -47.06 -7.10 35.10
C MET A 366 -46.14 -7.55 33.97
#